data_AF-A0AB38NYW8-F1
#
_entry.id   AF-A0AB38NYW8-F1
#
_cell.length_a   1.000
_cell.length_b   1.000
_cell.length_c   1.000
_cell.angle_alpha   90.00
_cell.angle_beta   90.00
_cell.angle_gamma   90.00
#
_symmetry.space_group_name_H-M   'P 1'
#
loop_
_entity.id
_entity.type
_entity.pdbx_description
1 polymer ?
#
loop_
_entity_poly.entity_id
_entity_poly.type
_entity_poly.pdbx_seq_one_letter_code
_entity_poly.pdbx_strand_id
1 'polypeptide(L)'
;MDAEKIQSDIDALLTYMNDDMENLGETIKTVSFGFDAGQNDRIAIDELLHWSEEYLFKIINICHSRSLVRKDYGGFQDVSLTEEGQSRAISVKHGKNRSYELGASMQIATLNVHGPAQVGNGNTQNIHNVFNQLLQQIEMSSASDEEKQEAKSRLAKFLEHPLVGSIVGGLAGSLPGLMG
;
A
#
# COMPACT_ATOMS: atom_id res chain seq x y z
N MET A 1 2.16 20.17 -8.61
CA MET A 1 0.92 19.36 -8.60
C MET A 1 0.96 18.50 -7.37
N ASP A 2 -0.19 18.34 -6.72
CA ASP A 2 -0.35 17.42 -5.62
C ASP A 2 -0.13 15.97 -6.11
N ALA A 3 0.79 15.26 -5.46
CA ALA A 3 1.16 13.89 -5.83
C ALA A 3 0.00 12.92 -5.60
N GLU A 4 -0.85 13.18 -4.60
CA GLU A 4 -2.02 12.36 -4.31
C GLU A 4 -3.07 12.52 -5.40
N LYS A 5 -3.30 13.76 -5.86
CA LYS A 5 -4.19 14.03 -6.99
C LYS A 5 -3.75 13.32 -8.27
N ILE A 6 -2.46 13.40 -8.61
CA ILE A 6 -1.91 12.69 -9.78
C ILE A 6 -2.19 11.20 -9.68
N GLN A 7 -2.02 10.63 -8.49
CA GLN A 7 -2.23 9.21 -8.30
C GLN A 7 -3.69 8.83 -8.47
N SER A 8 -4.61 9.58 -7.86
CA SER A 8 -6.05 9.39 -8.04
C SER A 8 -6.47 9.50 -9.50
N ASP A 9 -5.90 10.45 -10.25
CA ASP A 9 -6.22 10.65 -11.67
C ASP A 9 -5.68 9.49 -12.53
N ILE A 10 -4.46 9.01 -12.28
CA ILE A 10 -3.93 7.81 -12.95
C ILE A 10 -4.86 6.63 -12.72
N ASP A 11 -5.28 6.42 -11.48
CA ASP A 11 -6.14 5.30 -11.13
C ASP A 11 -7.52 5.41 -11.81
N ALA A 12 -8.10 6.61 -11.87
CA ALA A 12 -9.34 6.86 -12.59
C ALA A 12 -9.26 6.55 -14.10
N LEU A 13 -8.18 6.98 -14.77
CA LEU A 13 -7.98 6.69 -16.19
C LEU A 13 -7.85 5.18 -16.45
N LEU A 14 -7.04 4.49 -15.63
CA LEU A 14 -6.82 3.05 -15.81
C LEU A 14 -8.08 2.24 -15.51
N THR A 15 -8.86 2.64 -14.51
CA THR A 15 -10.16 2.01 -14.21
C THR A 15 -11.13 2.18 -15.36
N TYR A 16 -11.25 3.38 -15.95
CA TYR A 16 -12.07 3.59 -17.14
C TYR A 16 -11.68 2.65 -18.29
N MET A 17 -10.39 2.62 -18.64
CA MET A 17 -9.89 1.78 -19.74
C MET A 17 -10.15 0.28 -19.46
N ASN A 18 -9.97 -0.17 -18.22
CA ASN A 18 -10.21 -1.56 -17.88
C ASN A 18 -11.70 -1.91 -17.93
N ASP A 19 -12.56 -1.04 -17.40
CA ASP A 19 -14.00 -1.27 -17.36
C ASP A 19 -14.62 -1.28 -18.76
N ASP A 20 -14.20 -0.36 -19.63
CA ASP A 20 -14.66 -0.34 -21.01
C ASP A 20 -14.25 -1.61 -21.77
N MET A 21 -12.98 -2.03 -21.65
CA MET A 21 -12.49 -3.29 -22.20
C MET A 21 -13.24 -4.52 -21.65
N GLU A 22 -13.52 -4.57 -20.34
CA GLU A 22 -14.30 -5.65 -19.71
C GLU A 22 -15.74 -5.68 -20.24
N ASN A 23 -16.36 -4.52 -20.44
CA ASN A 23 -17.72 -4.41 -21.00
C ASN A 23 -17.80 -4.88 -22.46
N LEU A 24 -16.72 -4.69 -23.23
CA LEU A 24 -16.60 -5.21 -24.59
C LEU A 24 -16.33 -6.73 -24.61
N GLY A 25 -15.91 -7.33 -23.50
CA GLY A 25 -15.51 -8.74 -23.43
C GLY A 25 -14.17 -9.02 -24.11
N GLU A 26 -13.32 -7.99 -24.23
CA GLU A 26 -12.07 -8.02 -24.98
C GLU A 26 -10.83 -8.08 -24.06
N THR A 27 -9.62 -8.07 -24.63
CA THR A 27 -8.37 -8.19 -23.88
C THR A 27 -7.41 -7.04 -24.16
N ILE A 28 -6.41 -6.86 -23.29
CA ILE A 28 -5.33 -5.87 -23.47
C ILE A 28 -4.49 -6.07 -24.75
N LYS A 29 -4.69 -7.17 -25.48
CA LYS A 29 -4.04 -7.47 -26.77
C LYS A 29 -4.87 -7.03 -27.97
N THR A 30 -6.18 -6.83 -27.79
CA THR A 30 -7.15 -6.57 -28.85
C THR A 30 -7.74 -5.17 -28.78
N VAL A 31 -7.73 -4.53 -27.61
CA VAL A 31 -8.28 -3.18 -27.41
C VAL A 31 -7.20 -2.10 -27.46
N SER A 32 -7.52 -1.03 -28.16
CA SER A 32 -6.88 0.25 -28.00
C SER A 32 -7.90 1.38 -27.87
N PHE A 33 -7.45 2.45 -27.25
CA PHE A 33 -8.25 3.62 -26.89
C PHE A 33 -7.76 4.83 -27.67
N GLY A 34 -8.71 5.56 -28.24
CA GLY A 34 -8.50 6.78 -28.98
C GLY A 34 -8.90 8.01 -28.18
N PHE A 35 -7.90 8.77 -27.74
CA PHE A 35 -8.08 9.99 -26.94
C PHE A 35 -7.92 11.29 -27.75
N ASP A 36 -7.85 11.21 -29.07
CA ASP A 36 -7.85 12.40 -29.93
C ASP A 36 -9.25 13.03 -29.98
N ALA A 37 -9.29 14.32 -30.32
CA ALA A 37 -10.52 15.09 -30.35
C ALA A 37 -11.59 14.45 -31.25
N GLY A 38 -12.79 14.25 -30.69
CA GLY A 38 -13.95 13.68 -31.40
C GLY A 38 -13.98 12.14 -31.44
N GLN A 39 -13.01 11.45 -30.85
CA GLN A 39 -13.07 10.00 -30.67
C GLN A 39 -13.95 9.63 -29.46
N ASN A 40 -14.51 8.42 -29.48
CA ASN A 40 -15.47 7.98 -28.47
C ASN A 40 -14.85 7.96 -27.06
N ASP A 41 -13.63 7.44 -26.91
CA ASP A 41 -12.98 7.36 -25.59
C ASP A 41 -12.62 8.75 -25.06
N ARG A 42 -12.29 9.68 -25.97
CA ARG A 42 -12.11 11.08 -25.60
C ARG A 42 -13.39 11.71 -25.06
N ILE A 43 -14.51 11.52 -25.76
CA ILE A 43 -15.81 12.07 -25.35
C ILE A 43 -16.20 11.48 -23.98
N ALA A 44 -16.05 10.17 -23.81
CA ALA A 44 -16.40 9.49 -22.56
C ALA A 44 -15.55 9.99 -21.37
N ILE A 45 -14.24 10.18 -21.56
CA ILE A 45 -13.36 10.73 -20.52
C ILE A 45 -13.70 12.18 -20.18
N ASP A 46 -14.01 13.01 -21.18
CA ASP A 46 -14.38 14.42 -20.95
C ASP A 46 -15.69 14.53 -20.14
N GLU A 47 -16.65 13.63 -20.40
CA GLU A 47 -17.90 13.52 -19.63
C GLU A 47 -17.68 12.98 -18.22
N LEU A 48 -16.78 12.01 -18.03
CA LEU A 48 -16.56 11.33 -16.75
C LEU A 48 -15.67 12.14 -15.79
N LEU A 49 -14.59 12.72 -16.30
CA LEU A 49 -13.49 13.27 -15.49
C LEU A 49 -13.35 14.79 -15.62
N HIS A 50 -13.98 15.39 -16.64
CA HIS A 50 -13.95 16.83 -16.90
C HIS A 50 -12.52 17.42 -16.97
N TRP A 51 -11.60 16.67 -17.55
CA TRP A 51 -10.22 17.09 -17.73
C TRP A 51 -10.06 17.92 -19.00
N SER A 52 -9.12 18.87 -18.98
CA SER A 52 -8.68 19.48 -20.24
C SER A 52 -7.86 18.48 -21.05
N GLU A 53 -7.82 18.67 -22.37
CA GLU A 53 -7.00 17.88 -23.27
C GLU A 53 -5.53 17.79 -22.81
N GLU A 54 -4.94 18.96 -22.52
CA GLU A 54 -3.56 19.05 -22.05
C GLU A 54 -3.34 18.21 -20.78
N TYR A 55 -4.33 18.21 -19.88
CA TYR A 55 -4.25 17.44 -18.64
C TYR A 55 -4.37 15.94 -18.89
N LEU A 56 -5.33 15.51 -19.71
CA LEU A 56 -5.49 14.11 -20.11
C LEU A 56 -4.20 13.57 -20.75
N PHE A 57 -3.66 14.31 -21.72
CA PHE A 57 -2.42 13.94 -22.41
C PHE A 57 -1.24 13.85 -21.44
N LYS A 58 -1.18 14.75 -20.46
CA LYS A 58 -0.19 14.68 -19.39
C LYS A 58 -0.33 13.41 -18.52
N ILE A 59 -1.55 13.06 -18.11
CA ILE A 59 -1.79 11.82 -17.34
C ILE A 59 -1.41 10.58 -18.16
N ILE A 60 -1.84 10.51 -19.42
CA ILE A 60 -1.48 9.42 -20.33
C ILE A 60 0.05 9.32 -20.50
N ASN A 61 0.75 10.45 -20.64
CA ASN A 61 2.22 10.48 -20.69
C ASN A 61 2.85 9.91 -19.42
N ILE A 62 2.32 10.26 -18.25
CA ILE A 62 2.80 9.71 -16.96
C ILE A 62 2.55 8.20 -16.90
N CYS A 63 1.37 7.73 -17.30
CA CYS A 63 1.04 6.32 -17.37
C CYS A 63 1.99 5.57 -18.31
N HIS A 64 2.30 6.16 -19.46
CA HIS A 64 3.24 5.58 -20.43
C HIS A 64 4.66 5.50 -19.86
N SER A 65 5.16 6.58 -19.25
CA SER A 65 6.48 6.59 -18.59
C SER A 65 6.59 5.60 -17.42
N ARG A 66 5.46 5.17 -16.85
CA ARG A 66 5.38 4.18 -15.77
C ARG A 66 5.05 2.77 -16.27
N SER A 67 5.04 2.55 -17.59
CA SER A 67 4.69 1.26 -18.21
C SER A 67 3.27 0.76 -17.89
N LEU A 68 2.34 1.67 -17.56
CA LEU A 68 0.94 1.35 -17.28
C LEU A 68 0.09 1.33 -18.56
N VAL A 69 0.48 2.12 -19.56
CA VAL A 69 -0.10 2.10 -20.90
C VAL A 69 1.02 2.07 -21.93
N ARG A 70 0.74 1.54 -23.11
CA ARG A 70 1.57 1.69 -24.31
C ARG A 70 0.93 2.71 -25.23
N LYS A 71 1.79 3.46 -25.90
CA LYS A 71 1.41 4.35 -26.99
C LYS A 71 2.32 4.06 -28.16
N ASP A 72 1.72 3.72 -29.29
CA ASP A 72 2.48 3.54 -30.52
C ASP A 72 2.79 4.90 -31.16
N TYR A 73 3.45 4.89 -32.32
CA TYR A 73 3.84 6.11 -33.05
C TYR A 73 2.67 7.05 -33.38
N GLY A 74 1.42 6.58 -33.24
CA GLY A 74 0.18 7.34 -33.41
C GLY A 74 -0.16 8.36 -32.33
N GLY A 75 0.63 8.49 -31.26
CA GLY A 75 0.39 9.49 -30.23
C GLY A 75 -0.73 9.08 -29.26
N PHE A 76 -1.86 9.79 -29.28
CA PHE A 76 -2.98 9.56 -28.35
C PHE A 76 -4.19 8.85 -28.99
N GLN A 77 -4.13 8.56 -30.30
CA GLN A 77 -5.19 7.84 -31.03
C GLN A 77 -5.19 6.31 -30.80
N ASP A 78 -4.08 5.76 -30.31
CA ASP A 78 -3.86 4.32 -30.17
C ASP A 78 -3.09 4.06 -28.88
N VAL A 79 -3.84 4.01 -27.78
CA VAL A 79 -3.33 3.78 -26.42
C VAL A 79 -3.85 2.44 -25.92
N SER A 80 -2.97 1.53 -25.51
CA SER A 80 -3.39 0.23 -24.95
C SER A 80 -2.96 0.08 -23.51
N LEU A 81 -3.75 -0.63 -22.70
CA LEU A 81 -3.34 -1.05 -21.37
C LEU A 81 -2.18 -2.06 -21.44
N THR A 82 -1.30 -1.99 -20.45
CA THR A 82 -0.34 -3.06 -20.17
C THR A 82 -0.91 -4.02 -19.13
N GLU A 83 -0.27 -5.18 -18.95
CA GLU A 83 -0.60 -6.11 -17.85
C GLU A 83 -0.49 -5.42 -16.48
N GLU A 84 0.51 -4.54 -16.30
CA GLU A 84 0.71 -3.76 -15.08
C GLU A 84 -0.40 -2.71 -14.89
N GLY A 85 -0.76 -1.97 -15.96
CA GLY A 85 -1.86 -1.01 -15.93
C GLY A 85 -3.20 -1.66 -15.62
N GLN A 86 -3.47 -2.82 -16.23
CA GLN A 86 -4.67 -3.61 -15.97
C GLN A 86 -4.69 -4.13 -14.52
N SER A 87 -3.57 -4.71 -14.04
CA SER A 87 -3.46 -5.17 -12.65
C SER A 87 -3.71 -4.06 -11.65
N ARG A 88 -3.21 -2.86 -11.93
CA ARG A 88 -3.45 -1.67 -11.11
C ARG A 88 -4.92 -1.25 -11.12
N ALA A 89 -5.55 -1.14 -12.29
CA ALA A 89 -6.97 -0.81 -12.43
C ALA A 89 -7.85 -1.77 -11.63
N ILE A 90 -7.59 -3.08 -11.78
CA ILE A 90 -8.26 -4.14 -11.05
C ILE A 90 -8.02 -4.00 -9.53
N SER A 91 -6.78 -3.73 -9.11
CA SER A 91 -6.43 -3.55 -7.70
C SER A 91 -7.18 -2.38 -7.04
N VAL A 92 -7.33 -1.27 -7.77
CA VAL A 92 -8.09 -0.09 -7.33
C VAL A 92 -9.58 -0.40 -7.25
N LYS A 93 -10.17 -0.97 -8.31
CA LYS A 93 -11.61 -1.34 -8.38
C LYS A 93 -12.02 -2.31 -7.27
N HIS A 94 -11.13 -3.24 -6.92
CA HIS A 94 -11.36 -4.25 -5.88
C HIS A 94 -10.70 -3.89 -4.53
N GLY A 95 -10.35 -2.61 -4.31
CA GLY A 95 -9.51 -2.16 -3.19
C GLY A 95 -9.86 -2.74 -1.82
N LYS A 96 -8.81 -3.16 -1.08
CA LYS A 96 -8.72 -3.63 0.34
C LYS A 96 -9.68 -4.72 0.85
N ASN A 97 -10.79 -5.00 0.18
CA ASN A 97 -11.81 -5.97 0.61
C ASN A 97 -11.75 -7.29 -0.17
N ARG A 98 -10.64 -7.56 -0.87
CA ARG A 98 -10.44 -8.79 -1.66
C ARG A 98 -9.99 -10.00 -0.84
N SER A 99 -10.32 -10.04 0.46
CA SER A 99 -10.05 -11.20 1.31
C SER A 99 -10.77 -12.47 0.85
N TYR A 100 -11.85 -12.33 0.05
CA TYR A 100 -12.69 -13.43 -0.40
C TYR A 100 -12.37 -13.98 -1.81
N GLU A 101 -11.62 -13.26 -2.67
CA GLU A 101 -11.22 -13.77 -4.01
C GLU A 101 -9.85 -14.45 -4.01
N LEU A 102 -9.09 -14.33 -2.91
CA LEU A 102 -7.92 -15.17 -2.63
C LEU A 102 -8.34 -16.57 -2.14
N GLY A 103 -9.40 -17.11 -2.74
CA GLY A 103 -9.78 -18.51 -2.60
C GLY A 103 -8.63 -19.37 -3.13
N ALA A 104 -7.92 -20.01 -2.21
CA ALA A 104 -6.59 -20.59 -2.36
C ALA A 104 -5.46 -19.56 -2.18
N SER A 105 -4.69 -19.76 -1.11
CA SER A 105 -3.44 -19.08 -0.80
C SER A 105 -2.54 -18.97 -2.04
N MET A 106 -2.48 -17.79 -2.66
CA MET A 106 -1.45 -17.48 -3.66
C MET A 106 -0.10 -17.43 -2.94
N GLN A 107 0.65 -18.53 -3.05
CA GLN A 107 2.03 -18.61 -2.60
C GLN A 107 2.92 -17.97 -3.66
N ILE A 108 3.18 -16.66 -3.52
CA ILE A 108 4.09 -15.92 -4.41
C ILE A 108 5.52 -16.49 -4.30
N ALA A 109 5.92 -16.92 -3.10
CA ALA A 109 7.18 -17.63 -2.83
C ALA A 109 7.12 -18.37 -1.48
N THR A 110 7.94 -19.41 -1.32
CA THR A 110 8.17 -20.07 -0.03
C THR A 110 9.48 -19.57 0.57
N LEU A 111 9.40 -18.84 1.67
CA LEU A 111 10.57 -18.46 2.47
C LEU A 111 10.82 -19.56 3.51
N ASN A 112 11.80 -20.42 3.26
CA ASN A 112 12.16 -21.49 4.19
C ASN A 112 13.23 -20.97 5.17
N VAL A 113 12.81 -20.49 6.34
CA VAL A 113 13.70 -19.91 7.34
C VAL A 113 14.01 -20.96 8.41
N HIS A 114 15.27 -21.37 8.51
CA HIS A 114 15.76 -22.21 9.59
C HIS A 114 16.18 -21.31 10.78
N GLY A 115 15.18 -20.73 11.45
CA GLY A 115 15.36 -19.80 12.58
C GLY A 115 14.11 -18.95 12.84
N PRO A 116 14.07 -18.13 13.90
CA PRO A 116 12.95 -17.21 14.15
C PRO A 116 12.83 -16.20 13.01
N ALA A 117 11.76 -16.30 12.23
CA ALA A 117 11.48 -15.45 11.07
C ALA A 117 10.41 -14.42 11.40
N GLN A 118 10.56 -13.20 10.88
CA GLN A 118 9.53 -12.17 11.01
C GLN A 118 9.40 -11.37 9.72
N VAL A 119 8.16 -11.09 9.31
CA VAL A 119 7.80 -10.34 8.11
C VAL A 119 6.92 -9.16 8.52
N GLY A 120 7.28 -7.92 8.15
CA GLY A 120 6.58 -6.70 8.56
C GLY A 120 7.40 -5.84 9.55
N ASN A 121 6.74 -5.15 10.50
CA ASN A 121 7.39 -4.27 11.48
C ASN A 121 8.14 -5.07 12.56
N GLY A 122 9.18 -5.74 12.09
CA GLY A 122 10.12 -6.65 12.73
C GLY A 122 10.45 -6.28 14.17
N ASN A 123 11.18 -5.18 14.22
CA ASN A 123 11.88 -4.74 15.41
C ASN A 123 10.91 -4.25 16.48
N THR A 124 9.86 -3.55 16.09
CA THR A 124 8.89 -2.96 17.04
C THR A 124 8.13 -4.04 17.82
N GLN A 125 7.66 -5.09 17.14
CA GLN A 125 6.93 -6.18 17.80
C GLN A 125 7.84 -7.02 18.70
N ASN A 126 9.07 -7.30 18.27
CA ASN A 126 10.04 -8.01 19.11
C ASN A 126 10.40 -7.22 20.37
N ILE A 127 10.65 -5.91 20.24
CA ILE A 127 10.98 -5.06 21.39
C ILE A 127 9.79 -4.99 22.36
N HIS A 128 8.56 -4.84 21.86
CA HIS A 128 7.35 -4.93 22.68
C HIS A 128 7.22 -6.26 23.42
N ASN A 129 7.40 -7.37 22.72
CA ASN A 129 7.30 -8.71 23.29
C ASN A 129 8.37 -8.92 24.38
N VAL A 130 9.60 -8.48 24.15
CA VAL A 130 10.71 -8.57 25.11
C VAL A 130 10.39 -7.79 26.38
N PHE A 131 9.88 -6.56 26.28
CA PHE A 131 9.55 -5.78 27.48
C PHE A 131 8.33 -6.34 28.23
N ASN A 132 7.31 -6.82 27.52
CA ASN A 132 6.17 -7.49 28.17
C ASN A 132 6.59 -8.79 28.88
N GLN A 133 7.46 -9.58 28.25
CA GLN A 133 8.01 -10.79 28.87
C GLN A 133 8.86 -10.45 30.10
N LEU A 134 9.68 -9.40 30.04
CA LEU A 134 10.45 -8.93 31.18
C LEU A 134 9.54 -8.51 32.35
N LEU A 135 8.47 -7.75 32.07
CA LEU A 135 7.49 -7.35 33.09
C LEU A 135 6.78 -8.57 33.72
N GLN A 136 6.37 -9.54 32.91
CA GLN A 136 5.76 -10.78 33.40
C GLN A 136 6.74 -11.59 34.25
N GLN A 137 8.01 -11.69 33.86
CA GLN A 137 9.03 -12.39 34.65
C GLN A 137 9.33 -11.70 35.98
N ILE A 138 9.34 -10.36 36.00
CA ILE A 138 9.43 -9.60 37.26
C ILE A 138 8.26 -9.96 38.16
N GLU A 139 7.03 -9.97 37.62
CA GLU A 139 5.82 -10.29 38.38
C GLU A 139 5.84 -11.72 38.94
N MET A 140 6.21 -12.69 38.11
CA MET A 140 6.29 -14.11 38.46
C MET A 140 7.51 -14.47 39.33
N SER A 141 8.44 -13.54 39.54
CA SER A 141 9.64 -13.81 40.35
C SER A 141 9.29 -14.03 41.83
N SER A 142 10.17 -14.72 42.54
CA SER A 142 10.08 -14.93 43.99
C SER A 142 10.67 -13.78 44.82
N ALA A 143 10.95 -12.62 44.19
CA ALA A 143 11.45 -11.42 44.85
C ALA A 143 10.38 -10.75 45.72
N SER A 144 10.77 -9.85 46.63
CA SER A 144 9.79 -9.09 47.41
C SER A 144 8.99 -8.13 46.53
N ASP A 145 7.82 -7.70 47.01
CA ASP A 145 6.98 -6.74 46.28
C ASP A 145 7.71 -5.40 46.07
N GLU A 146 8.54 -4.99 47.03
CA GLU A 146 9.39 -3.80 46.91
C GLU A 146 10.42 -3.94 45.78
N GLU A 147 11.10 -5.09 45.69
CA GLU A 147 12.09 -5.36 44.63
C GLU A 147 11.45 -5.40 43.25
N LYS A 148 10.25 -5.97 43.13
CA LYS A 148 9.47 -5.99 41.88
C LYS A 148 9.08 -4.59 41.44
N GLN A 149 8.58 -3.78 42.37
CA GLN A 149 8.21 -2.38 42.10
C GLN A 149 9.43 -1.55 41.69
N GLU A 150 10.56 -1.71 42.37
CA GLU A 150 11.79 -1.02 42.02
C GLU A 150 12.27 -1.38 40.60
N ALA A 151 12.25 -2.67 40.25
CA ALA A 151 12.65 -3.15 38.93
C ALA A 151 11.77 -2.56 37.81
N LYS A 152 10.44 -2.56 37.99
CA LYS A 152 9.50 -1.94 37.04
C LYS A 152 9.73 -0.44 36.90
N SER A 153 9.97 0.27 38.00
CA SER A 153 10.24 1.71 37.99
C SER A 153 11.52 2.06 37.24
N ARG A 154 12.59 1.27 37.41
CA ARG A 154 13.85 1.45 36.68
C ARG A 154 13.69 1.22 35.19
N LEU A 155 12.92 0.20 34.80
CA LEU A 155 12.60 -0.07 33.39
C LEU A 155 11.80 1.09 32.76
N ALA A 156 10.82 1.63 33.47
CA ALA A 156 10.05 2.80 33.03
C ALA A 156 10.96 4.00 32.75
N LYS A 157 11.82 4.37 33.72
CA LYS A 157 12.76 5.48 33.57
C LYS A 157 13.74 5.31 32.41
N PHE A 158 14.17 4.08 32.13
CA PHE A 158 15.04 3.80 30.98
C PHE A 158 14.32 4.07 29.65
N LEU A 159 13.05 3.65 29.53
CA LEU A 159 12.25 3.82 28.33
C LEU A 159 11.80 5.27 28.10
N GLU A 160 11.64 6.04 29.17
CA GLU A 160 11.34 7.49 29.14
C GLU A 160 12.53 8.34 28.64
N HIS A 161 13.75 7.79 28.63
CA HIS A 161 14.92 8.56 28.22
C HIS A 161 14.84 8.95 26.73
N PRO A 162 14.95 10.24 26.35
CA PRO A 162 14.73 10.69 24.97
C PRO A 162 15.58 9.97 23.91
N LEU A 163 16.84 9.69 24.23
CA LEU A 163 17.71 8.92 23.33
C LEU A 163 17.21 7.48 23.12
N VAL A 164 16.74 6.83 24.18
CA VAL A 164 16.23 5.44 24.12
C VAL A 164 14.90 5.41 23.35
N GLY A 165 13.97 6.31 23.66
CA GLY A 165 12.70 6.43 22.96
C GLY A 165 12.85 6.72 21.47
N SER A 166 13.86 7.52 21.08
CA SER A 166 14.13 7.82 19.68
C SER A 166 14.66 6.63 18.87
N ILE A 167 15.44 5.74 19.50
CA ILE A 167 15.99 4.53 18.88
C ILE A 167 14.94 3.44 18.76
N VAL A 168 14.06 3.32 19.77
CA VAL A 168 13.07 2.25 19.86
C VAL A 168 11.80 2.55 19.03
N GLY A 169 11.69 3.73 18.42
CA GLY A 169 10.79 3.97 17.29
C GLY A 169 9.30 3.84 17.62
N GLY A 170 8.79 4.72 18.50
CA GLY A 170 7.34 4.92 18.66
C GLY A 170 6.66 4.15 19.79
N LEU A 171 7.38 3.35 20.57
CA LEU A 171 6.80 2.64 21.75
C LEU A 171 6.39 3.58 22.89
N ALA A 172 6.87 4.82 22.88
CA ALA A 172 6.53 5.83 23.90
C ALA A 172 5.03 6.11 23.99
N GLY A 173 4.25 5.84 22.92
CA GLY A 173 2.79 6.03 22.92
C GLY A 173 1.97 4.89 23.52
N SER A 174 2.52 3.68 23.65
CA SER A 174 1.77 2.47 24.05
C SER A 174 2.21 1.87 25.40
N LEU A 175 3.38 2.24 25.90
CA LEU A 175 3.89 1.78 27.20
C LEU A 175 3.20 2.39 28.43
N PRO A 176 2.73 3.66 28.44
CA PRO A 176 2.03 4.21 29.61
C PRO A 176 0.76 3.42 29.96
N GLY A 177 0.11 2.79 28.98
CA GLY A 177 -1.08 1.95 29.20
C GLY A 177 -0.80 0.56 29.78
N LEU A 178 0.46 0.13 29.84
CA LEU A 178 0.91 -1.14 30.42
C LEU A 178 1.44 -0.99 31.85
N MET A 179 1.57 0.24 32.34
CA MET A 179 2.10 0.59 33.67
C MET A 179 1.02 1.15 34.60
N GLY A 180 -0.25 1.07 34.20
CA GLY A 180 -1.42 1.33 35.04
C GLY A 180 -1.93 0.06 35.71
#